data_AF-A0A8S9PV66-F1
#
_entry.id   AF-A0A8S9PV66-F1
#
_cell.length_a   1.000
_cell.length_b   1.000
_cell.length_c   1.000
_cell.angle_alpha   90.00
_cell.angle_beta   90.00
_cell.angle_gamma   90.00
#
_symmetry.space_group_name_H-M   'P 1'
#
loop_
_entity.id
_entity.type
_entity.pdbx_description
1 polymer ?
#
loop_
_entity_poly.entity_id
_entity_poly.type
_entity_poly.pdbx_seq_one_letter_code
_entity_poly.pdbx_strand_id
1 'polypeptide(L)'
;MYKERSGGGGGGSSRSEILNGAADRKKLDKSSPSTSRAFASTAKPQLLDVESETDSEEGSDVSGSEGDDDTSWISWFCNLRGNDFFCEVDEDYIQDDFNLCGLSGQVPYYDYALDLILDVESSNSEMFTEEQNELVESAAEMLYGLIHVRYILTTKGMAAMTEKYKNCDFGRCPRVFCCGQSCLPVGQSDIPRSSTVKIYCPKCEDISYPRSKFQGNIDGAYFGTTFPHLFLMTYGNLKPQKPTQKYVPRIFGFKVHKP
;
A
#
# COMPACT_ATOMS: atom_id res chain seq x y z
N MET A 1 13.69 17.60 -3.84
CA MET A 1 12.99 18.72 -4.54
C MET A 1 11.52 18.40 -4.86
N TYR A 2 10.76 17.76 -3.95
CA TYR A 2 9.54 17.02 -4.32
C TYR A 2 8.31 17.40 -3.46
N LYS A 3 7.11 17.43 -4.06
CA LYS A 3 5.93 18.19 -3.56
C LYS A 3 4.91 17.31 -2.82
N GLU A 4 4.79 17.46 -1.50
CA GLU A 4 3.80 16.72 -0.69
C GLU A 4 2.33 17.07 -1.07
N ARG A 5 1.68 16.19 -1.85
CA ARG A 5 0.22 16.25 -2.08
C ARG A 5 -0.54 15.39 -1.07
N SER A 6 -0.91 16.00 0.07
CA SER A 6 -1.89 15.43 1.00
C SER A 6 -3.24 15.17 0.31
N GLY A 7 -3.74 13.94 0.41
CA GLY A 7 -4.86 13.47 -0.41
C GLY A 7 -6.22 14.09 -0.08
N GLY A 8 -6.81 14.81 -1.06
CA GLY A 8 -8.17 15.34 -1.00
C GLY A 8 -9.19 14.44 -1.72
N GLY A 9 -10.08 13.79 -0.96
CA GLY A 9 -11.16 12.99 -1.54
C GLY A 9 -12.41 13.81 -1.86
N GLY A 10 -12.78 13.91 -3.15
CA GLY A 10 -14.01 14.57 -3.61
C GLY A 10 -14.86 13.67 -4.50
N GLY A 11 -16.01 13.19 -4.01
CA GLY A 11 -16.90 12.30 -4.76
C GLY A 11 -17.98 13.07 -5.54
N GLY A 12 -18.11 12.80 -6.84
CA GLY A 12 -19.14 13.37 -7.71
C GLY A 12 -19.80 12.33 -8.62
N SER A 13 -20.79 11.59 -8.09
CA SER A 13 -21.53 10.60 -8.89
C SER A 13 -22.67 11.26 -9.66
N SER A 14 -22.60 11.25 -10.99
CA SER A 14 -23.72 11.69 -11.84
C SER A 14 -24.92 10.76 -11.73
N ARG A 15 -26.13 11.32 -11.90
CA ARG A 15 -27.42 10.59 -11.84
C ARG A 15 -27.78 9.94 -13.17
N SER A 16 -28.46 8.80 -13.09
CA SER A 16 -29.32 8.27 -14.16
C SER A 16 -30.59 7.69 -13.53
N GLU A 17 -31.77 8.25 -13.86
CA GLU A 17 -33.06 7.86 -13.28
C GLU A 17 -33.85 6.94 -14.23
N ILE A 18 -34.30 5.75 -13.77
CA ILE A 18 -35.24 4.89 -14.51
C ILE A 18 -36.23 4.17 -13.54
N LEU A 19 -37.52 4.39 -13.78
CA LEU A 19 -38.73 3.60 -13.44
C LEU A 19 -39.24 3.40 -11.97
N ASN A 20 -40.40 4.01 -11.74
CA ASN A 20 -41.69 3.44 -11.25
C ASN A 20 -41.82 2.65 -9.93
N GLY A 21 -42.87 2.98 -9.17
CA GLY A 21 -43.58 2.02 -8.29
C GLY A 21 -44.23 2.66 -7.05
N ALA A 22 -45.53 2.98 -7.11
CA ALA A 22 -46.28 3.52 -5.95
C ALA A 22 -47.10 2.44 -5.23
N ALA A 23 -47.06 2.42 -3.89
CA ALA A 23 -47.99 1.65 -3.06
C ALA A 23 -48.22 2.34 -1.69
N ASP A 24 -49.48 2.42 -1.28
CA ASP A 24 -49.97 3.16 -0.10
C ASP A 24 -49.75 2.39 1.22
N ARG A 25 -49.48 3.10 2.33
CA ARG A 25 -49.93 2.67 3.68
C ARG A 25 -49.95 3.78 4.74
N LYS A 26 -51.16 4.32 4.93
CA LYS A 26 -51.74 4.98 6.13
C LYS A 26 -50.88 5.08 7.40
N LYS A 27 -50.76 6.31 7.92
CA LYS A 27 -50.32 6.67 9.28
C LYS A 27 -51.54 6.93 10.19
N LEU A 28 -51.44 6.62 11.48
CA LEU A 28 -52.46 6.93 12.50
C LEU A 28 -51.78 7.19 13.85
N ASP A 29 -52.20 8.25 14.56
CA ASP A 29 -51.60 8.71 15.82
C ASP A 29 -52.30 8.12 17.07
N LYS A 30 -51.59 8.00 18.21
CA LYS A 30 -51.82 8.83 19.41
C LYS A 30 -51.06 8.40 20.70
N SER A 31 -50.56 9.44 21.40
CA SER A 31 -50.44 9.66 22.85
C SER A 31 -49.86 8.61 23.83
N SER A 32 -48.89 9.08 24.62
CA SER A 32 -48.44 8.59 25.95
C SER A 32 -49.56 8.63 27.03
N PRO A 33 -49.38 8.08 28.25
CA PRO A 33 -48.58 8.75 29.30
C PRO A 33 -47.79 7.81 30.27
N SER A 34 -47.10 8.43 31.25
CA SER A 34 -46.07 7.82 32.13
C SER A 34 -46.55 7.45 33.55
N THR A 35 -45.92 6.45 34.18
CA THR A 35 -45.74 6.27 35.65
C THR A 35 -44.54 5.34 35.93
N SER A 36 -44.02 5.17 37.17
CA SER A 36 -43.32 6.13 38.05
C SER A 36 -42.58 5.39 39.20
N ARG A 37 -41.69 6.09 39.94
CA ARG A 37 -40.93 5.66 41.16
C ARG A 37 -39.73 4.70 40.93
N ALA A 38 -38.68 4.61 41.77
CA ALA A 38 -37.97 5.47 42.76
C ALA A 38 -36.71 4.68 43.26
N PHE A 39 -35.79 5.08 44.18
CA PHE A 39 -35.51 6.28 44.98
C PHE A 39 -34.04 6.21 45.54
N ALA A 40 -33.25 7.31 45.50
CA ALA A 40 -32.08 7.62 46.38
C ALA A 40 -30.88 6.62 46.47
N SER A 41 -29.69 6.94 47.02
CA SER A 41 -28.85 8.17 46.99
C SER A 41 -27.40 7.86 47.46
N THR A 42 -26.48 8.83 47.34
CA THR A 42 -25.25 9.02 48.17
C THR A 42 -24.23 7.88 48.34
N ALA A 43 -23.06 8.00 47.70
CA ALA A 43 -21.73 7.98 48.36
C ALA A 43 -20.63 8.42 47.37
N LYS A 44 -19.56 9.08 47.86
CA LYS A 44 -18.39 9.48 47.07
C LYS A 44 -17.13 9.37 47.95
N PRO A 45 -16.09 8.61 47.55
CA PRO A 45 -14.73 8.82 48.04
C PRO A 45 -13.96 9.75 47.09
N GLN A 46 -13.02 10.51 47.66
CA GLN A 46 -11.98 11.20 46.89
C GLN A 46 -10.69 10.38 46.98
N LEU A 47 -9.88 10.44 45.92
CA LEU A 47 -8.44 10.20 46.00
C LEU A 47 -7.74 11.41 45.39
N LEU A 48 -6.59 11.76 45.99
CA LEU A 48 -5.72 12.87 45.64
C LEU A 48 -4.31 12.31 45.62
N ASP A 49 -3.59 12.51 44.52
CA ASP A 49 -2.13 12.45 44.43
C ASP A 49 -1.75 13.48 43.35
N VAL A 50 -1.40 14.71 43.76
CA VAL A 50 -0.02 15.20 43.96
C VAL A 50 0.63 15.63 42.65
N GLU A 51 0.60 16.95 42.42
CA GLU A 51 1.43 17.66 41.45
C GLU A 51 2.83 17.88 42.07
N SER A 52 3.90 17.86 41.25
CA SER A 52 5.26 18.20 41.70
C SER A 52 6.01 18.90 40.57
N GLU A 53 6.37 20.16 40.82
CA GLU A 53 7.21 21.00 39.96
C GLU A 53 8.70 20.92 40.40
N THR A 54 9.57 21.66 39.70
CA THR A 54 11.03 21.86 39.96
C THR A 54 11.94 20.66 39.62
N ASP A 55 13.14 20.85 39.04
CA ASP A 55 13.80 22.06 38.49
C ASP A 55 14.65 21.71 37.25
N SER A 56 15.20 22.77 36.65
CA SER A 56 16.08 22.89 35.48
C SER A 56 17.35 22.04 35.51
N GLU A 57 17.91 21.77 34.32
CA GLU A 57 19.30 22.13 33.96
C GLU A 57 19.49 22.10 32.42
N GLU A 58 20.13 23.15 31.90
CA GLU A 58 21.00 23.24 30.71
C GLU A 58 20.64 22.58 29.36
N GLY A 59 20.73 23.41 28.31
CA GLY A 59 20.39 23.03 26.94
C GLY A 59 21.37 22.04 26.29
N SER A 60 20.80 21.14 25.49
CA SER A 60 21.53 20.41 24.46
C SER A 60 21.26 21.04 23.10
N ASP A 61 22.11 21.97 22.69
CA ASP A 61 22.19 22.44 21.31
C ASP A 61 22.76 21.30 20.43
N VAL A 62 21.95 20.25 20.23
CA VAL A 62 22.14 19.32 19.12
C VAL A 62 21.89 20.13 17.85
N SER A 63 22.99 20.59 17.26
CA SER A 63 23.04 21.27 15.97
C SER A 63 22.02 20.66 15.03
N GLY A 64 21.08 21.47 14.56
CA GLY A 64 20.32 21.14 13.37
C GLY A 64 21.32 20.95 12.25
N SER A 65 21.63 19.70 11.91
CA SER A 65 22.42 19.40 10.74
C SER A 65 21.54 19.72 9.55
N GLU A 66 21.76 20.88 8.93
CA GLU A 66 21.24 21.21 7.61
C GLU A 66 21.97 20.37 6.55
N GLY A 67 21.91 19.04 6.72
CA GLY A 67 21.85 18.12 5.60
C GLY A 67 20.43 18.23 5.05
N ASP A 68 20.27 19.05 4.01
CA ASP A 68 19.31 18.72 2.99
C ASP A 68 19.87 17.44 2.36
N ASP A 69 19.52 16.28 2.93
CA ASP A 69 19.95 14.98 2.41
C ASP A 69 19.35 14.88 1.00
N ASP A 70 20.20 15.03 -0.02
CA ASP A 70 19.88 14.96 -1.45
C ASP A 70 19.25 13.59 -1.77
N THR A 71 17.97 13.48 -1.45
CA THR A 71 17.21 12.24 -1.45
C THR A 71 16.82 11.98 -2.89
N SER A 72 17.55 11.05 -3.52
CA SER A 72 17.34 10.68 -4.92
C SER A 72 15.88 10.34 -5.19
N TRP A 73 15.42 10.60 -6.42
CA TRP A 73 14.06 10.33 -6.86
C TRP A 73 13.63 8.89 -6.53
N ILE A 74 14.55 7.94 -6.68
CA ILE A 74 14.34 6.51 -6.37
C ILE A 74 14.01 6.29 -4.89
N SER A 75 14.80 6.87 -3.97
CA SER A 75 14.57 6.69 -2.54
C SER A 75 13.35 7.49 -2.06
N TRP A 76 13.16 8.71 -2.57
CA TRP A 76 11.94 9.49 -2.36
C TRP A 76 10.69 8.69 -2.77
N PHE A 77 10.66 8.16 -4.00
CA PHE A 77 9.55 7.39 -4.55
C PHE A 77 9.28 6.12 -3.74
N CYS A 78 10.32 5.37 -3.34
CA CYS A 78 10.14 4.15 -2.55
C CYS A 78 9.62 4.43 -1.13
N ASN A 79 9.95 5.58 -0.55
CA ASN A 79 9.46 6.02 0.76
C ASN A 79 8.10 6.75 0.72
N LEU A 80 7.52 7.01 -0.46
CA LEU A 80 6.17 7.57 -0.57
C LEU A 80 5.12 6.65 0.07
N ARG A 81 4.15 7.28 0.76
CA ARG A 81 3.12 6.58 1.53
C ARG A 81 2.25 5.66 0.68
N GLY A 82 2.54 4.36 0.73
CA GLY A 82 1.85 3.31 -0.01
C GLY A 82 2.77 2.51 -0.92
N ASN A 83 3.94 3.06 -1.26
CA ASN A 83 4.98 2.42 -2.08
C ASN A 83 5.84 1.42 -1.27
N ASP A 84 5.40 1.03 -0.07
CA ASP A 84 6.10 0.15 0.87
C ASP A 84 6.51 -1.22 0.28
N PHE A 85 5.94 -1.59 -0.88
CA PHE A 85 6.20 -2.84 -1.60
C PHE A 85 7.39 -2.75 -2.58
N PHE A 86 7.80 -1.56 -3.02
CA PHE A 86 8.96 -1.42 -3.90
C PHE A 86 10.25 -1.65 -3.11
N CYS A 87 11.27 -2.17 -3.78
CA CYS A 87 12.65 -1.94 -3.38
C CYS A 87 13.25 -0.81 -4.24
N GLU A 88 14.28 -0.15 -3.71
CA GLU A 88 15.13 0.74 -4.49
C GLU A 88 15.86 -0.10 -5.56
N VAL A 89 15.94 0.43 -6.78
CA VAL A 89 16.65 -0.19 -7.91
C VAL A 89 18.02 0.48 -8.03
N ASP A 90 19.10 -0.30 -8.09
CA ASP A 90 20.44 0.23 -8.32
C ASP A 90 20.50 1.07 -9.61
N GLU A 91 21.05 2.28 -9.54
CA GLU A 91 21.28 3.13 -10.71
C GLU A 91 22.13 2.43 -11.78
N ASP A 92 23.15 1.65 -11.39
CA ASP A 92 23.93 0.74 -12.26
C ASP A 92 23.06 -0.11 -13.19
N TYR A 93 21.89 -0.57 -12.72
CA TYR A 93 20.98 -1.42 -13.48
C TYR A 93 20.12 -0.61 -14.47
N ILE A 94 19.84 0.64 -14.13
CA ILE A 94 19.05 1.57 -14.94
C ILE A 94 19.93 2.18 -16.05
N GLN A 95 21.18 2.53 -15.75
CA GLN A 95 22.14 3.11 -16.70
C GLN A 95 22.60 2.13 -17.80
N ASP A 96 22.33 0.81 -17.65
CA ASP A 96 22.54 -0.19 -18.69
C ASP A 96 21.28 -0.33 -19.58
N ASP A 97 21.31 0.34 -20.74
CA ASP A 97 20.30 0.31 -21.81
C ASP A 97 19.77 -1.09 -22.14
N PHE A 98 20.60 -2.14 -21.99
CA PHE A 98 20.17 -3.51 -22.27
C PHE A 98 19.02 -3.94 -21.33
N ASN A 99 19.07 -3.53 -20.06
CA ASN A 99 18.02 -3.82 -19.08
C ASN A 99 16.74 -3.01 -19.35
N LEU A 100 16.85 -1.83 -19.97
CA LEU A 100 15.73 -0.97 -20.33
C LEU A 100 15.10 -1.29 -21.70
N CYS A 101 15.69 -2.22 -22.45
CA CYS A 101 15.31 -2.52 -23.84
C CYS A 101 13.79 -2.71 -24.02
N GLY A 102 13.21 -1.97 -24.98
CA GLY A 102 11.79 -1.99 -25.33
C GLY A 102 10.85 -1.18 -24.43
N LEU A 103 11.34 -0.46 -23.40
CA LEU A 103 10.50 0.40 -22.56
C LEU A 103 10.15 1.75 -23.22
N SER A 104 11.04 2.32 -24.04
CA SER A 104 10.81 3.57 -24.76
C SER A 104 9.64 3.54 -25.76
N GLY A 105 9.24 2.35 -26.23
CA GLY A 105 8.02 2.15 -27.02
C GLY A 105 6.72 2.01 -26.20
N GLN A 106 6.80 2.05 -24.87
CA GLN A 106 5.69 1.82 -23.93
C GLN A 106 5.42 3.00 -22.99
N VAL A 107 6.43 3.86 -22.77
CA VAL A 107 6.36 5.00 -21.85
C VAL A 107 6.41 6.32 -22.65
N PRO A 108 5.44 7.26 -22.47
CA PRO A 108 5.52 8.59 -23.07
C PRO A 108 6.61 9.43 -22.39
N TYR A 109 7.24 10.37 -23.11
CA TYR A 109 8.33 11.21 -22.57
C TYR A 109 9.51 10.42 -21.97
N TYR A 110 9.77 9.20 -22.47
CA TYR A 110 10.73 8.24 -21.90
C TYR A 110 12.07 8.86 -21.48
N ASP A 111 12.70 9.68 -22.31
CA ASP A 111 14.01 10.27 -22.03
C ASP A 111 13.95 11.21 -20.81
N TYR A 112 12.96 12.12 -20.77
CA TYR A 112 12.74 13.02 -19.62
C TYR A 112 12.29 12.28 -18.35
N ALA A 113 11.55 11.17 -18.50
CA ALA A 113 11.18 10.30 -17.39
C ALA A 113 12.38 9.54 -16.83
N LEU A 114 13.37 9.21 -17.67
CA LEU A 114 14.62 8.57 -17.27
C LEU A 114 15.59 9.56 -16.62
N ASP A 115 15.74 10.77 -17.20
CA ASP A 115 16.47 11.90 -16.59
C ASP A 115 15.98 12.14 -15.16
N LEU A 116 14.65 12.21 -14.96
CA LEU A 116 14.03 12.45 -13.65
C LEU A 116 14.24 11.32 -12.64
N ILE A 117 14.24 10.04 -13.07
CA ILE A 117 14.51 8.89 -12.19
C ILE A 117 15.95 8.86 -11.70
N LEU A 118 16.89 9.40 -12.50
CA LEU A 118 18.33 9.40 -12.23
C LEU A 118 18.83 10.76 -11.69
N ASP A 119 17.92 11.65 -11.29
CA ASP A 119 18.19 13.02 -10.81
C ASP A 119 19.14 13.83 -11.75
N VAL A 120 19.05 13.60 -13.06
CA VAL A 120 19.89 14.26 -14.09
C VAL A 120 19.32 15.65 -14.41
N GLU A 121 20.14 16.70 -14.29
CA GLU A 121 19.77 18.06 -14.68
C GLU A 121 19.52 18.20 -16.19
N SER A 122 18.26 17.96 -16.60
CA SER A 122 17.82 18.15 -17.98
C SER A 122 17.70 19.65 -18.28
N SER A 123 18.57 20.18 -19.15
CA SER A 123 18.66 21.62 -19.51
C SER A 123 17.39 22.23 -20.11
N ASN A 124 16.40 21.39 -20.42
CA ASN A 124 15.15 21.77 -21.08
C ASN A 124 13.95 21.73 -20.11
N SER A 125 14.16 21.35 -18.84
CA SER A 125 13.13 21.27 -17.80
C SER A 125 12.36 22.58 -17.59
N GLU A 126 13.06 23.73 -17.66
CA GLU A 126 12.45 25.07 -17.57
C GLU A 126 11.49 25.43 -18.73
N MET A 127 11.43 24.64 -19.81
CA MET A 127 10.60 24.94 -21.00
C MET A 127 9.20 24.31 -20.98
N PHE A 128 8.89 23.45 -20.00
CA PHE A 128 7.62 22.73 -19.93
C PHE A 128 6.52 23.50 -19.18
N THR A 129 5.25 23.27 -19.54
CA THR A 129 4.11 23.72 -18.73
C THR A 129 3.90 22.83 -17.50
N GLU A 130 3.17 23.31 -16.49
CA GLU A 130 2.82 22.51 -15.29
C GLU A 130 2.08 21.20 -15.68
N GLU A 131 1.21 21.23 -16.70
CA GLU A 131 0.54 20.04 -17.25
C GLU A 131 1.52 19.05 -17.91
N GLN A 132 2.56 19.55 -18.61
CA GLN A 132 3.59 18.69 -19.18
C GLN A 132 4.48 18.06 -18.09
N ASN A 133 4.77 18.80 -17.02
CA ASN A 133 5.53 18.26 -15.89
C ASN A 133 4.73 17.18 -15.13
N GLU A 134 3.43 17.37 -14.87
CA GLU A 134 2.58 16.30 -14.29
C GLU A 134 2.53 15.03 -15.19
N LEU A 135 2.66 15.19 -16.52
CA LEU A 135 2.77 14.06 -17.45
C LEU A 135 4.15 13.37 -17.43
N VAL A 136 5.25 14.11 -17.22
CA VAL A 136 6.60 13.54 -17.06
C VAL A 136 6.73 12.83 -15.71
N GLU A 137 6.20 13.41 -14.62
CA GLU A 137 6.11 12.75 -13.30
C GLU A 137 5.37 11.41 -13.41
N SER A 138 4.18 11.38 -14.03
CA SER A 138 3.42 10.12 -14.20
C SER A 138 4.09 9.13 -15.17
N ALA A 139 4.91 9.61 -16.11
CA ALA A 139 5.75 8.76 -16.94
C ALA A 139 6.91 8.14 -16.15
N ALA A 140 7.56 8.88 -15.24
CA ALA A 140 8.60 8.39 -14.36
C ALA A 140 8.07 7.31 -13.38
N GLU A 141 6.91 7.52 -12.75
CA GLU A 141 6.24 6.48 -11.93
C GLU A 141 6.02 5.18 -12.72
N MET A 142 5.58 5.30 -13.99
CA MET A 142 5.30 4.16 -14.86
C MET A 142 6.58 3.48 -15.36
N LEU A 143 7.61 4.25 -15.70
CA LEU A 143 8.92 3.75 -16.12
C LEU A 143 9.61 3.01 -14.98
N TYR A 144 9.71 3.63 -13.79
CA TYR A 144 10.29 2.99 -12.62
C TYR A 144 9.55 1.69 -12.26
N GLY A 145 8.22 1.67 -12.33
CA GLY A 145 7.44 0.45 -12.14
C GLY A 145 7.75 -0.66 -13.16
N LEU A 146 7.95 -0.31 -14.44
CA LEU A 146 8.33 -1.24 -15.50
C LEU A 146 9.80 -1.68 -15.46
N ILE A 147 10.67 -0.90 -14.82
CA ILE A 147 12.05 -1.29 -14.49
C ILE A 147 12.05 -2.24 -13.30
N HIS A 148 11.33 -1.89 -12.23
CA HIS A 148 11.27 -2.64 -10.98
C HIS A 148 10.82 -4.10 -11.19
N VAL A 149 9.80 -4.37 -12.02
CA VAL A 149 9.38 -5.74 -12.35
C VAL A 149 10.48 -6.57 -13.04
N ARG A 150 11.40 -5.95 -13.78
CA ARG A 150 12.59 -6.62 -14.34
C ARG A 150 13.64 -6.83 -13.25
N TYR A 151 13.92 -5.77 -12.47
CA TYR A 151 14.94 -5.76 -11.43
C TYR A 151 14.71 -6.81 -10.32
N ILE A 152 13.47 -6.98 -9.84
CA ILE A 152 13.15 -7.97 -8.78
C ILE A 152 13.29 -9.43 -9.21
N LEU A 153 13.58 -9.70 -10.48
CA LEU A 153 13.94 -11.04 -10.99
C LEU A 153 15.46 -11.26 -11.07
N THR A 154 16.27 -10.21 -10.90
CA THR A 154 17.74 -10.28 -10.82
C THR A 154 18.21 -10.78 -9.44
N THR A 155 19.48 -11.15 -9.31
CA THR A 155 20.06 -11.56 -8.03
C THR A 155 20.09 -10.44 -6.99
N LYS A 156 20.34 -9.17 -7.39
CA LYS A 156 20.32 -8.02 -6.46
C LYS A 156 18.89 -7.73 -5.98
N GLY A 157 17.94 -7.56 -6.90
CA GLY A 157 16.53 -7.29 -6.54
C GLY A 157 15.87 -8.42 -5.75
N MET A 158 16.19 -9.68 -6.05
CA MET A 158 15.77 -10.83 -5.24
C MET A 158 16.28 -10.74 -3.79
N ALA A 159 17.50 -10.25 -3.57
CA ALA A 159 18.05 -10.08 -2.22
C ALA A 159 17.36 -8.95 -1.45
N ALA A 160 17.16 -7.78 -2.08
CA ALA A 160 16.44 -6.65 -1.50
C ALA A 160 14.99 -7.04 -1.13
N MET A 161 14.26 -7.66 -2.05
CA MET A 161 12.90 -8.16 -1.78
C MET A 161 12.87 -9.28 -0.71
N THR A 162 13.97 -10.02 -0.52
CA THR A 162 14.09 -11.02 0.56
C THR A 162 14.19 -10.38 1.94
N GLU A 163 14.78 -9.20 2.06
CA GLU A 163 14.83 -8.45 3.30
C GLU A 163 13.43 -7.93 3.68
N LYS A 164 12.78 -7.22 2.76
CA LYS A 164 11.39 -6.77 2.90
C LYS A 164 10.41 -7.91 3.22
N TYR A 165 10.64 -9.10 2.65
CA TYR A 165 9.86 -10.31 2.97
C TYR A 165 10.00 -10.78 4.43
N LYS A 166 11.23 -10.73 4.99
CA LYS A 166 11.49 -11.09 6.40
C LYS A 166 10.87 -10.07 7.35
N ASN A 167 11.04 -8.78 7.04
CA ASN A 167 10.49 -7.65 7.80
C ASN A 167 8.95 -7.59 7.74
N CYS A 168 8.37 -8.24 6.72
CA CYS A 168 6.93 -8.39 6.46
C CYS A 168 6.25 -7.13 5.91
N ASP A 169 7.01 -6.27 5.22
CA ASP A 169 6.57 -5.02 4.57
C ASP A 169 5.39 -5.26 3.61
N PHE A 170 5.46 -6.36 2.87
CA PHE A 170 4.41 -6.85 1.95
C PHE A 170 3.12 -7.30 2.65
N GLY A 171 3.05 -7.14 3.97
CA GLY A 171 1.91 -7.49 4.81
C GLY A 171 1.78 -8.99 5.08
N ARG A 172 0.65 -9.32 5.74
CA ARG A 172 0.39 -10.65 6.29
C ARG A 172 -0.94 -11.20 5.80
N CYS A 173 -0.94 -12.50 5.49
CA CYS A 173 -2.10 -13.20 4.93
C CYS A 173 -3.37 -13.00 5.79
N PRO A 174 -4.52 -12.64 5.18
CA PRO A 174 -5.76 -12.41 5.92
C PRO A 174 -6.45 -13.69 6.43
N ARG A 175 -6.09 -14.88 5.92
CA ARG A 175 -6.69 -16.16 6.35
C ARG A 175 -6.18 -16.54 7.75
N VAL A 176 -7.10 -16.68 8.72
CA VAL A 176 -6.80 -17.03 10.14
C VAL A 176 -5.83 -18.20 10.28
N PHE A 177 -6.07 -19.31 9.58
CA PHE A 177 -5.24 -20.53 9.65
C PHE A 177 -3.88 -20.42 8.92
N CYS A 178 -3.55 -19.28 8.32
CA CYS A 178 -2.17 -18.96 7.93
C CYS A 178 -1.35 -18.36 9.07
N CYS A 179 -1.99 -17.92 10.16
CA CYS A 179 -1.34 -17.41 11.37
C CYS A 179 -0.43 -16.19 11.11
N GLY A 180 -0.87 -15.23 10.27
CA GLY A 180 -0.10 -14.02 9.99
C GLY A 180 1.15 -14.22 9.13
N GLN A 181 1.19 -15.29 8.33
CA GLN A 181 2.21 -15.56 7.31
C GLN A 181 2.58 -14.31 6.49
N SER A 182 3.88 -14.03 6.34
CA SER A 182 4.40 -13.00 5.44
C SER A 182 4.08 -13.35 3.97
N CYS A 183 3.54 -12.38 3.24
CA CYS A 183 3.15 -12.48 1.83
C CYS A 183 4.23 -11.91 0.90
N LEU A 184 4.02 -12.03 -0.41
CA LEU A 184 4.80 -11.38 -1.47
C LEU A 184 3.86 -10.57 -2.37
N PRO A 185 4.26 -9.42 -2.94
CA PRO A 185 3.47 -8.73 -3.96
C PRO A 185 3.36 -9.57 -5.23
N VAL A 186 2.29 -9.37 -6.00
CA VAL A 186 2.04 -10.05 -7.28
C VAL A 186 1.08 -9.25 -8.17
N GLY A 187 1.34 -9.24 -9.47
CA GLY A 187 0.42 -8.80 -10.51
C GLY A 187 -0.45 -9.95 -11.02
N GLN A 188 -1.71 -9.66 -11.36
CA GLN A 188 -2.58 -10.65 -12.06
C GLN A 188 -2.42 -10.60 -13.58
N SER A 189 -1.64 -9.64 -14.07
CA SER A 189 -1.32 -9.38 -15.47
C SER A 189 0.02 -8.62 -15.51
N ASP A 190 0.84 -8.88 -16.51
CA ASP A 190 2.06 -8.12 -16.80
C ASP A 190 1.79 -6.92 -17.73
N ILE A 191 0.52 -6.70 -18.12
CA ILE A 191 0.08 -5.55 -18.93
C ILE A 191 -0.31 -4.40 -17.98
N PRO A 192 0.31 -3.20 -18.10
CA PRO A 192 -0.05 -2.04 -17.29
C PRO A 192 -1.52 -1.64 -17.38
N ARG A 193 -2.00 -1.05 -16.29
CA ARG A 193 -3.37 -0.57 -16.04
C ARG A 193 -4.46 -1.67 -16.09
N SER A 194 -4.06 -2.94 -16.21
CA SER A 194 -4.96 -4.10 -16.26
C SER A 194 -5.51 -4.51 -14.89
N SER A 195 -4.73 -4.36 -13.82
CA SER A 195 -5.13 -4.72 -12.45
C SER A 195 -4.16 -4.14 -11.43
N THR A 196 -4.62 -3.64 -10.29
CA THR A 196 -3.72 -3.23 -9.20
C THR A 196 -2.99 -4.42 -8.56
N VAL A 197 -1.98 -4.16 -7.76
CA VAL A 197 -1.19 -5.19 -7.04
C VAL A 197 -2.05 -6.02 -6.08
N LYS A 198 -1.65 -7.28 -5.89
CA LYS A 198 -2.22 -8.22 -4.92
C LYS A 198 -1.10 -8.77 -4.04
N ILE A 199 -1.46 -9.41 -2.93
CA ILE A 199 -0.51 -10.13 -2.07
C ILE A 199 -0.75 -11.64 -2.16
N TYR A 200 0.29 -12.37 -2.58
CA TYR A 200 0.34 -13.83 -2.62
C TYR A 200 0.78 -14.39 -1.27
N CYS A 201 0.02 -15.34 -0.73
CA CYS A 201 0.39 -16.04 0.49
C CYS A 201 1.05 -17.40 0.18
N PRO A 202 2.35 -17.59 0.48
CA PRO A 202 3.05 -18.85 0.21
C PRO A 202 2.60 -20.04 1.07
N LYS A 203 1.74 -19.81 2.07
CA LYS A 203 1.23 -20.86 2.97
C LYS A 203 -0.10 -21.45 2.50
N CYS A 204 -1.02 -20.62 2.01
CA CYS A 204 -2.29 -21.10 1.45
C CYS A 204 -2.35 -21.12 -0.08
N GLU A 205 -1.28 -20.71 -0.75
CA GLU A 205 -1.12 -20.77 -2.22
C GLU A 205 -2.25 -20.01 -2.93
N ASP A 206 -2.55 -18.81 -2.43
CA ASP A 206 -3.70 -17.99 -2.86
C ASP A 206 -3.37 -16.49 -2.76
N ILE A 207 -4.07 -15.69 -3.56
CA ILE A 207 -3.90 -14.23 -3.65
C ILE A 207 -5.00 -13.49 -2.88
N SER A 208 -4.69 -12.27 -2.44
CA SER A 208 -5.66 -11.38 -1.78
C SER A 208 -5.31 -9.92 -2.00
N TYR A 209 -6.24 -9.00 -1.70
CA TYR A 209 -5.97 -7.56 -1.77
C TYR A 209 -5.03 -7.14 -0.62
N PRO A 210 -4.16 -6.13 -0.83
CA PRO A 210 -3.45 -5.46 0.27
C PRO A 210 -4.43 -4.94 1.33
N ARG A 211 -3.98 -4.89 2.59
CA ARG A 211 -4.81 -4.31 3.68
C ARG A 211 -4.78 -2.79 3.69
N SER A 212 -3.69 -2.19 3.24
CA SER A 212 -3.57 -0.73 3.10
C SER A 212 -4.34 -0.26 1.86
N LYS A 213 -5.14 0.80 2.02
CA LYS A 213 -5.82 1.45 0.88
C LYS A 213 -4.83 2.13 -0.07
N PHE A 214 -3.68 2.56 0.44
CA PHE A 214 -2.65 3.27 -0.33
C PHE A 214 -1.94 2.30 -1.30
N GLN A 215 -1.47 1.16 -0.80
CA GLN A 215 -0.94 0.04 -1.61
C GLN A 215 -1.96 -0.50 -2.64
N GLY A 216 -3.27 -0.38 -2.36
CA GLY A 216 -4.34 -0.91 -3.19
C GLY A 216 -4.47 -0.28 -4.59
N ASN A 217 -3.82 0.87 -4.82
CA ASN A 217 -3.84 1.61 -6.08
C ASN A 217 -2.64 1.32 -7.01
N ILE A 218 -1.53 0.78 -6.50
CA ILE A 218 -0.33 0.51 -7.31
C ILE A 218 -0.64 -0.53 -8.39
N ASP A 219 -0.06 -0.38 -9.58
CA ASP A 219 -0.21 -1.35 -10.66
C ASP A 219 0.37 -2.72 -10.30
N GLY A 220 -0.34 -3.79 -10.67
CA GLY A 220 0.16 -5.15 -10.54
C GLY A 220 1.31 -5.45 -11.50
N ALA A 221 1.34 -4.80 -12.67
CA ALA A 221 2.39 -5.00 -13.67
C ALA A 221 3.79 -4.65 -13.14
N TYR A 222 3.91 -3.77 -12.14
CA TYR A 222 5.18 -3.35 -11.52
C TYR A 222 5.79 -4.41 -10.57
N PHE A 223 5.08 -5.50 -10.34
CA PHE A 223 5.56 -6.70 -9.63
C PHE A 223 5.44 -7.97 -10.49
N GLY A 224 4.57 -7.94 -11.50
CA GLY A 224 4.38 -9.01 -12.48
C GLY A 224 3.77 -10.29 -11.93
N THR A 225 3.48 -11.22 -12.83
CA THR A 225 2.93 -12.54 -12.53
C THR A 225 3.99 -13.51 -12.00
N THR A 226 5.26 -13.31 -12.36
CA THR A 226 6.35 -14.28 -12.16
C THR A 226 7.04 -14.17 -10.79
N PHE A 227 7.20 -12.95 -10.25
CA PHE A 227 8.05 -12.68 -9.09
C PHE A 227 7.86 -13.63 -7.89
N PRO A 228 6.66 -13.80 -7.29
CA PRO A 228 6.52 -14.60 -6.07
C PRO A 228 6.81 -16.09 -6.30
N HIS A 229 6.62 -16.58 -7.53
CA HIS A 229 6.87 -17.97 -7.88
C HIS A 229 8.36 -18.23 -8.05
N LEU A 230 9.08 -17.35 -8.76
CA LEU A 230 10.53 -17.42 -8.89
C LEU A 230 11.24 -17.21 -7.54
N PHE A 231 10.78 -16.24 -6.74
CA PHE A 231 11.30 -15.99 -5.39
C PHE A 231 11.27 -17.25 -4.52
N LEU A 232 10.16 -17.98 -4.54
CA LEU A 232 9.99 -19.21 -3.76
C LEU A 232 10.69 -20.42 -4.39
N MET A 233 11.08 -20.37 -5.66
CA MET A 233 12.00 -21.34 -6.28
C MET A 233 13.43 -21.11 -5.81
N THR A 234 13.90 -19.86 -5.84
CA THR A 234 15.24 -19.44 -5.36
C THR A 234 15.41 -19.67 -3.86
N TYR A 235 14.50 -19.12 -3.05
CA TYR A 235 14.54 -19.21 -1.58
C TYR A 235 13.65 -20.33 -1.05
N GLY A 236 13.89 -21.56 -1.54
CA GLY A 236 13.08 -22.73 -1.19
C GLY A 236 13.02 -23.04 0.31
N ASN A 237 14.00 -22.58 1.10
CA ASN A 237 14.04 -22.65 2.56
C ASN A 237 13.03 -21.72 3.27
N LEU A 238 12.48 -20.72 2.57
CA LEU A 238 11.46 -19.81 3.11
C LEU A 238 10.02 -20.32 2.87
N LYS A 239 9.85 -21.45 2.16
CA LYS A 239 8.52 -22.05 1.92
C LYS A 239 7.90 -22.57 3.24
N PRO A 240 6.75 -22.02 3.68
CA PRO A 240 6.11 -22.43 4.93
C PRO A 240 5.32 -23.75 4.77
N GLN A 241 5.13 -24.46 5.88
CA GLN A 241 4.25 -25.63 5.91
C GLN A 241 2.78 -25.23 5.74
N LYS A 242 2.05 -26.00 4.91
CA LYS A 242 0.64 -25.73 4.57
C LYS A 242 -0.28 -25.78 5.81
N PRO A 243 -1.40 -25.03 5.85
CA PRO A 243 -2.34 -25.03 6.97
C PRO A 243 -2.85 -26.43 7.30
N THR A 244 -2.51 -26.91 8.50
CA THR A 244 -3.01 -28.17 9.08
C THR A 244 -4.48 -28.09 9.46
N GLN A 245 -4.99 -26.88 9.68
CA GLN A 245 -6.37 -26.61 10.07
C GLN A 245 -7.13 -25.87 8.95
N LYS A 246 -8.44 -26.14 8.87
CA LYS A 246 -9.39 -25.47 7.98
C LYS A 246 -10.64 -25.10 8.80
N TYR A 247 -11.37 -24.07 8.37
CA TYR A 247 -12.60 -23.67 9.05
C TYR A 247 -13.64 -24.80 9.00
N VAL A 248 -14.25 -25.10 10.15
CA VAL A 248 -15.33 -26.07 10.27
C VAL A 248 -16.59 -25.29 10.69
N PRO A 249 -17.52 -25.00 9.77
CA PRO A 249 -18.76 -24.29 10.11
C PRO A 249 -19.58 -25.11 11.11
N ARG A 250 -20.11 -24.44 12.13
CA ARG A 250 -20.93 -25.05 13.18
C ARG A 250 -22.14 -24.19 13.51
N ILE A 251 -23.27 -24.86 13.77
CA ILE A 251 -24.53 -24.26 14.26
C ILE A 251 -24.89 -25.01 15.54
N PHE A 252 -25.07 -24.28 16.65
CA PHE A 252 -25.24 -24.85 18.01
C PHE A 252 -24.24 -25.96 18.36
N GLY A 253 -22.98 -25.82 17.91
CA GLY A 253 -21.89 -26.79 18.09
C GLY A 253 -21.85 -27.92 17.08
N PHE A 254 -22.97 -28.29 16.44
CA PHE A 254 -23.02 -29.32 15.40
C PHE A 254 -22.33 -28.86 14.11
N LYS A 255 -21.60 -29.75 13.44
CA LYS A 255 -20.95 -29.45 12.15
C LYS A 255 -22.02 -29.30 11.05
N VAL A 256 -21.92 -28.26 10.24
CA VAL A 256 -22.80 -28.09 9.07
C VAL A 256 -22.35 -29.08 7.98
N HIS A 257 -23.30 -29.79 7.36
CA HIS A 257 -23.01 -30.66 6.20
C HIS A 257 -22.71 -29.79 4.97
N LYS A 258 -22.01 -30.35 3.97
CA LYS A 258 -21.87 -29.66 2.68
C LYS A 258 -23.17 -29.82 1.88
N PRO A 259 -23.61 -28.81 1.12
CA PRO A 259 -24.55 -29.03 0.03
C PRO A 259 -23.90 -29.88 -1.09
#